data_AF-A0A2R8BQN4-F1
#
_entry.id   AF-A0A2R8BQN4-F1
#
_cell.length_a   1.000
_cell.length_b   1.000
_cell.length_c   1.000
_cell.angle_alpha   90.00
_cell.angle_beta   90.00
_cell.angle_gamma   90.00
#
_symmetry.space_group_name_H-M   'P 1'
#
loop_
_entity.id
_entity.type
_entity.pdbx_description
1 polymer ?
#
loop_
_entity_poly.entity_id
_entity_poly.type
_entity_poly.pdbx_seq_one_letter_code
_entity_poly.pdbx_strand_id
1 'polypeptide(L)'
;MLVILDDIDAETAAILRAPMRTPAGVACQAVDMQTSLGTESGYRLTLSLVLTEDVRTETAAEWLWERIEDEVPVVMTVAGTKARVGEPAALTWLLDRARNQA
;
A
#
# COMPACT_ATOMS: atom_id res chain seq x y z
N MET A 1 -10.81 0.74 -0.32
CA MET A 1 -10.09 0.70 -1.62
C MET A 1 -9.05 -0.42 -1.60
N LEU A 2 -8.68 -0.96 -2.76
CA LEU A 2 -7.59 -1.94 -2.87
C LEU A 2 -6.27 -1.26 -3.23
N VAL A 3 -5.20 -1.65 -2.55
CA VAL A 3 -3.81 -1.24 -2.81
C VAL A 3 -3.02 -2.49 -3.15
N ILE A 4 -2.42 -2.54 -4.34
CA ILE A 4 -1.61 -3.66 -4.80
C ILE A 4 -0.16 -3.20 -4.85
N LEU A 5 0.73 -3.89 -4.13
CA LEU A 5 2.17 -3.71 -4.21
C LEU A 5 2.73 -4.82 -5.08
N ASP A 6 3.45 -4.45 -6.14
CA ASP A 6 4.11 -5.37 -7.06
C ASP A 6 5.61 -5.46 -6.70
N ASP A 7 6.13 -6.70 -6.71
CA ASP A 7 7.56 -7.01 -6.63
C ASP A 7 8.26 -6.54 -5.33
N ILE A 8 7.55 -6.67 -4.20
CA ILE A 8 8.13 -6.45 -2.86
C ILE A 8 8.83 -7.71 -2.36
N ASP A 9 9.82 -7.58 -1.50
CA ASP A 9 10.53 -8.72 -0.93
C ASP A 9 9.70 -9.48 0.12
N ALA A 10 10.27 -10.59 0.60
CA ALA A 10 9.62 -11.44 1.60
C ALA A 10 9.44 -10.76 2.96
N GLU A 11 10.38 -9.89 3.35
CA GLU A 11 10.40 -9.21 4.64
C GLU A 11 9.30 -8.15 4.69
N THR A 12 9.25 -7.28 3.68
CA THR A 12 8.19 -6.28 3.54
C THR A 12 6.82 -6.93 3.42
N ALA A 13 6.70 -8.01 2.64
CA ALA A 13 5.45 -8.76 2.55
C ALA A 13 5.04 -9.36 3.92
N ALA A 14 5.98 -9.84 4.72
CA ALA A 14 5.71 -10.37 6.06
C ALA A 14 5.28 -9.26 7.03
N ILE A 15 5.95 -8.11 7.01
CA ILE A 15 5.61 -6.92 7.82
C ILE A 15 4.17 -6.49 7.52
N LEU A 16 3.82 -6.34 6.25
CA LEU A 16 2.50 -5.87 5.82
C LEU A 16 1.37 -6.88 6.05
N ARG A 17 1.70 -8.17 6.23
CA ARG A 17 0.74 -9.22 6.57
C ARG A 17 0.50 -9.39 8.06
N ALA A 18 1.43 -8.94 8.90
CA ALA A 18 1.28 -9.03 10.35
C ALA A 18 0.14 -8.12 10.83
N PRO A 19 -0.55 -8.46 11.94
CA PRO A 19 -1.47 -7.55 12.59
C PRO A 19 -0.74 -6.26 13.01
N MET A 20 -1.17 -5.12 12.46
CA MET A 20 -0.56 -3.82 12.74
C MET A 20 -1.55 -2.89 13.40
N ARG A 21 -1.05 -2.06 14.34
CA ARG A 21 -1.82 -0.94 14.85
C ARG A 21 -1.86 0.15 13.78
N THR A 22 -3.07 0.46 13.33
CA THR A 22 -3.32 1.54 12.38
C THR A 22 -3.60 2.85 13.12
N PRO A 23 -3.40 4.01 12.46
CA PRO A 23 -3.88 5.29 12.96
C PRO A 23 -5.40 5.29 13.14
N ALA A 24 -5.91 6.21 13.97
CA ALA A 24 -7.34 6.35 14.17
C ALA A 24 -8.05 6.62 12.82
N GLY A 25 -9.15 5.91 12.58
CA GLY A 25 -9.94 6.00 11.34
C GLY A 25 -9.28 5.41 10.09
N VAL A 26 -8.17 4.68 10.25
CA VAL A 26 -7.54 3.86 9.20
C VAL A 26 -7.70 2.39 9.56
N ALA A 27 -8.09 1.57 8.59
CA ALA A 27 -7.99 0.11 8.69
C ALA A 27 -7.27 -0.42 7.43
N CYS A 28 -6.26 -1.26 7.63
CA CYS A 28 -5.48 -1.86 6.57
C CYS A 28 -5.30 -3.35 6.86
N GLN A 29 -5.60 -4.19 5.89
CA GLN A 29 -5.50 -5.64 6.01
C GLN A 29 -4.97 -6.24 4.71
N ALA A 30 -4.07 -7.20 4.80
CA ALA A 30 -3.70 -8.03 3.66
C ALA A 30 -4.86 -8.95 3.28
N VAL A 31 -5.23 -8.97 2.00
CA VAL A 31 -6.34 -9.79 1.48
C VAL A 31 -5.89 -10.88 0.52
N ASP A 32 -4.75 -10.69 -0.15
CA ASP A 32 -4.17 -11.69 -1.05
C ASP A 32 -2.65 -11.52 -1.15
N MET A 33 -1.92 -12.62 -1.34
CA MET A 33 -0.48 -12.63 -1.56
C MET A 33 -0.13 -13.68 -2.61
N GLN A 34 0.61 -13.27 -3.63
CA GLN A 34 1.02 -14.10 -4.75
C GLN A 34 2.53 -13.97 -4.94
N THR A 35 3.18 -15.05 -5.40
CA THR A 35 4.54 -14.95 -5.94
C THR A 35 4.50 -14.18 -7.26
N SER A 36 5.36 -13.19 -7.42
CA SER A 36 5.50 -12.46 -8.68
C SER A 36 6.03 -13.40 -9.77
N LEU A 37 5.39 -13.38 -10.94
CA LEU A 37 5.85 -14.16 -12.08
C LEU A 37 7.12 -13.53 -12.67
N GLY A 38 8.22 -14.28 -12.71
CA GLY A 38 9.46 -13.87 -13.36
C GLY A 38 10.51 -13.22 -12.46
N THR A 39 10.25 -13.09 -11.15
CA THR A 39 11.24 -12.73 -10.13
C THR A 39 11.34 -13.87 -9.12
N GLU A 40 12.57 -14.34 -8.83
CA GLU A 40 12.78 -15.52 -7.96
C GLU A 40 12.35 -15.26 -6.50
N SER A 41 12.19 -14.00 -6.09
CA SER A 41 11.93 -13.60 -4.70
C SER A 41 10.89 -12.48 -4.54
N GLY A 42 10.26 -12.04 -5.62
CA GLY A 42 9.28 -10.95 -5.58
C GLY A 42 7.88 -11.44 -5.21
N TYR A 43 7.15 -10.63 -4.46
CA TYR A 43 5.76 -10.89 -4.10
C TYR A 43 4.85 -9.78 -4.60
N ARG A 44 3.65 -10.17 -5.00
CA ARG A 44 2.52 -9.27 -5.15
C ARG A 44 1.65 -9.36 -3.90
N LEU A 45 1.47 -8.24 -3.22
CA LEU A 45 0.61 -8.15 -2.05
C LEU A 45 -0.58 -7.23 -2.32
N THR A 46 -1.79 -7.74 -2.09
CA THR A 46 -3.00 -6.93 -2.15
C THR A 46 -3.46 -6.61 -0.73
N LEU A 47 -3.64 -5.32 -0.46
CA LEU A 47 -4.17 -4.78 0.78
C LEU A 47 -5.56 -4.17 0.54
N SER A 48 -6.45 -4.35 1.51
CA SER A 48 -7.67 -3.56 1.63
C SER A 48 -7.43 -2.43 2.61
N LEU A 49 -7.51 -1.19 2.11
CA LEU A 49 -7.36 0.04 2.89
C LEU A 49 -8.72 0.74 2.99
N VAL A 50 -9.15 1.00 4.23
CA VAL A 50 -10.39 1.71 4.55
C VAL A 50 -10.03 2.95 5.37
N LEU A 51 -10.60 4.09 4.99
CA LEU A 51 -10.45 5.37 5.65
C LEU A 51 -11.84 5.87 6.04
N THR A 52 -12.00 6.36 7.27
CA THR A 52 -13.22 7.07 7.68
C THR A 52 -13.27 8.45 7.02
N GLU A 53 -14.46 9.06 7.00
CA GLU A 53 -14.71 10.34 6.32
C GLU A 53 -13.80 11.49 6.83
N ASP A 54 -13.47 11.49 8.11
CA ASP A 54 -12.67 12.56 8.74
C ASP A 54 -11.15 12.40 8.61
N VAL A 55 -10.67 11.23 8.19
CA VAL A 55 -9.22 10.96 8.13
C VAL A 55 -8.61 11.52 6.86
N ARG A 56 -7.47 12.22 6.99
CA ARG A 56 -6.66 12.64 5.84
C ARG A 56 -5.94 11.42 5.23
N THR A 57 -5.96 11.33 3.91
CA THR A 57 -5.20 10.34 3.12
C THR A 57 -3.70 10.38 3.41
N GLU A 58 -3.15 11.56 3.66
CA GLU A 58 -1.77 11.78 4.09
C GLU A 58 -1.41 10.97 5.34
N THR A 59 -2.29 10.92 6.35
CA THR A 59 -2.05 10.11 7.56
C THR A 59 -1.96 8.62 7.25
N ALA A 60 -2.75 8.13 6.30
CA ALA A 60 -2.68 6.74 5.86
C ALA A 60 -1.46 6.47 4.97
N ALA A 61 -1.08 7.45 4.14
CA ALA A 61 0.09 7.38 3.28
C ALA A 61 1.38 7.36 4.09
N GLU A 62 1.56 8.28 5.04
CA GLU A 62 2.72 8.32 5.95
C GLU A 62 2.86 6.99 6.70
N TRP A 63 1.77 6.51 7.31
CA TRP A 63 1.77 5.24 8.01
C TRP A 63 2.14 4.05 7.10
N LEU A 64 1.59 3.98 5.89
CA LEU A 64 1.94 2.90 4.97
C LEU A 64 3.38 3.05 4.46
N TRP A 65 3.84 4.28 4.26
CA TRP A 65 5.17 4.61 3.75
C TRP A 65 6.28 4.10 4.68
N GLU A 66 6.16 4.33 5.99
CA GLU A 66 7.09 3.84 7.01
C GLU A 66 7.36 2.33 6.95
N ARG A 67 6.50 1.55 6.27
CA ARG A 67 6.60 0.09 6.16
C ARG A 67 7.14 -0.38 4.83
N ILE A 68 7.22 0.50 3.85
CA ILE A 68 7.60 0.17 2.47
C ILE A 68 8.77 1.02 1.95
N GLU A 69 9.27 1.96 2.76
CA GLU A 69 10.31 2.89 2.34
C GLU A 69 11.64 2.20 1.96
N ASP A 70 11.90 1.02 2.52
CA ASP A 70 13.07 0.20 2.19
C ASP A 70 12.98 -0.47 0.80
N GLU A 71 11.76 -0.60 0.24
CA GLU A 71 11.49 -1.18 -1.08
C GLU A 71 11.49 -0.13 -2.20
N VAL A 72 11.83 1.12 -1.88
CA VAL A 72 11.66 2.23 -2.80
C VAL A 72 12.69 2.11 -3.93
N PRO A 73 12.24 2.23 -5.20
CA PRO A 73 10.89 2.59 -5.63
C PRO A 73 9.94 1.39 -5.80
N VAL A 74 8.75 1.48 -5.18
CA VAL A 74 7.71 0.43 -5.24
C VAL A 74 6.74 0.69 -6.38
N VAL A 75 6.38 -0.36 -7.13
CA VAL A 75 5.29 -0.28 -8.09
C VAL A 75 3.96 -0.56 -7.37
N MET A 76 3.06 0.42 -7.36
CA MET A 76 1.79 0.34 -6.66
C MET A 76 0.61 0.56 -7.60
N THR A 77 -0.48 -0.18 -7.37
CA THR A 77 -1.78 0.08 -8.01
C THR A 77 -2.83 0.38 -6.96
N VAL A 78 -3.43 1.57 -7.01
CA VAL A 78 -4.50 2.00 -6.10
C VAL A 78 -5.74 2.36 -6.92
N ALA A 79 -6.87 1.69 -6.64
CA ALA A 79 -8.12 1.89 -7.38
C ALA A 79 -7.95 1.90 -8.92
N GLY A 80 -7.12 0.99 -9.44
CA GLY A 80 -6.83 0.87 -10.88
C GLY A 80 -5.79 1.85 -11.43
N THR A 81 -5.32 2.83 -10.65
CA THR A 81 -4.21 3.71 -11.04
C THR A 81 -2.88 3.06 -10.65
N LYS A 82 -2.08 2.67 -11.64
CA LYS A 82 -0.74 2.09 -11.45
C LYS A 82 0.34 3.17 -11.55
N ALA A 83 1.25 3.23 -10.58
CA ALA A 83 2.37 4.17 -10.56
C ALA A 83 3.61 3.57 -9.87
N ARG A 84 4.78 4.12 -10.19
CA ARG A 84 6.02 3.86 -9.47
C ARG A 84 6.16 4.93 -8.39
N VAL A 85 6.11 4.51 -7.12
CA VAL A 85 6.09 5.39 -5.95
C VAL A 85 7.50 5.47 -5.39
N GLY A 86 8.07 6.67 -5.46
CA GLY A 86 9.42 6.98 -4.99
C GLY A 86 9.46 7.76 -3.67
N GLU A 87 8.32 8.28 -3.23
CA GLU A 87 8.23 9.20 -2.09
C GLU A 87 6.82 9.18 -1.46
N PRO A 88 6.66 9.62 -0.20
CA PRO A 88 5.37 9.66 0.48
C PRO A 88 4.32 10.51 -0.25
N ALA A 89 4.74 11.64 -0.84
CA ALA A 89 3.83 12.54 -1.55
C ALA A 89 3.14 11.88 -2.75
N ALA A 90 3.86 11.00 -3.46
CA ALA A 90 3.29 10.22 -4.56
C ALA A 90 2.25 9.20 -4.07
N LEU A 91 2.47 8.61 -2.89
CA LEU A 91 1.49 7.71 -2.26
C LEU A 91 0.24 8.48 -1.80
N THR A 92 0.41 9.63 -1.14
CA THR A 92 -0.69 10.52 -0.74
C THR A 92 -1.56 10.87 -1.95
N TRP A 93 -0.94 11.28 -3.05
CA TRP A 93 -1.66 11.61 -4.29
C TRP A 93 -2.47 10.42 -4.85
N LEU A 94 -1.92 9.21 -4.82
CA LEU A 94 -2.64 7.99 -5.26
C LEU A 94 -3.87 7.71 -4.38
N LEU A 95 -3.72 7.84 -3.06
CA LEU A 95 -4.81 7.62 -2.12
C LEU A 95 -5.91 8.69 -2.26
N ASP A 96 -5.53 9.95 -2.45
CA ASP A 96 -6.46 11.06 -2.72
C ASP A 96 -7.27 10.82 -3.99
N ARG A 97 -6.58 10.46 -5.07
CA ARG A 97 -7.22 10.14 -6.35
C ARG A 97 -8.22 9.00 -6.19
N ALA A 98 -7.82 7.93 -5.51
CA ALA A 98 -8.67 6.76 -5.27
C ALA A 98 -9.90 7.10 -4.41
N ARG A 99 -9.72 7.95 -3.39
CA ARG A 99 -10.82 8.39 -2.53
C ARG A 99 -11.83 9.25 -3.25
N ASN A 100 -11.39 10.15 -4.14
CA ASN A 100 -12.27 11.03 -4.91
C ASN A 100 -13.00 10.32 -6.07
N GLN A 101 -12.68 9.05 -6.33
CA GLN A 101 -13.32 8.21 -7.35
C GLN A 101 -14.29 7.17 -6.77
N ALA A 102 -14.32 7.01 -5.45
CA ALA A 102 -15.18 6.08 -4.71
C ALA A 102 -16.52 6.73 -4.36
#